data_AF-A0AAE1QR73-F1
#
_entry.id   AF-A0AAE1QR73-F1
#
_cell.length_a   1.000
_cell.length_b   1.000
_cell.length_c   1.000
_cell.angle_alpha   90.00
_cell.angle_beta   90.00
_cell.angle_gamma   90.00
#
_symmetry.space_group_name_H-M   'P 1'
#
loop_
_entity.id
_entity.type
_entity.pdbx_description
1 polymer ?
#
loop_
_entity_poly.entity_id
_entity_poly.type
_entity_poly.pdbx_seq_one_letter_code
_entity_poly.pdbx_strand_id
1 'polypeptide(L)'
;MPNLACQVGKGVCGISRTLPSDDTMDVIVEDFLGKIFSCHFLPEFQLDQLTALSGSGIAFAFNFIQAMSEGGVKIGLPRELSVEIANETVAGACSMIKSTKKHPVELRDAVCSPAGTTIYGIHALQKAKFSSAVIDGIMSSYNRCIELKK
;
A
#
# COMPACT_ATOMS: atom_id res chain seq x y z
N MET A 1 13.88 3.64 -7.37
CA MET A 1 12.59 3.18 -7.90
C MET A 1 11.44 3.87 -7.16
N PRO A 2 10.89 4.98 -7.68
CA PRO A 2 9.79 5.73 -7.09
C PRO A 2 8.41 5.15 -7.45
N ASN A 3 7.34 5.63 -6.81
CA ASN A 3 5.96 5.44 -7.25
C ASN A 3 5.22 6.78 -7.48
N LEU A 4 4.01 6.71 -8.03
CA LEU A 4 3.23 7.88 -8.45
C LEU A 4 2.86 8.84 -7.29
N ALA A 5 2.83 8.36 -6.04
CA ALA A 5 2.51 9.20 -4.88
C ALA A 5 3.54 10.32 -4.61
N CYS A 6 4.68 10.33 -5.33
CA CYS A 6 5.62 11.44 -5.35
C CYS A 6 4.98 12.78 -5.75
N GLN A 7 3.92 12.75 -6.59
CA GLN A 7 3.20 13.93 -7.03
C GLN A 7 2.54 14.69 -5.87
N VAL A 8 2.32 14.02 -4.74
CA VAL A 8 1.71 14.60 -3.53
C VAL A 8 2.64 14.51 -2.31
N GLY A 9 3.94 14.31 -2.53
CA GLY A 9 4.94 14.23 -1.46
C GLY A 9 4.81 13.03 -0.53
N LYS A 10 4.12 11.96 -0.98
CA LYS A 10 3.92 10.72 -0.21
C LYS A 10 4.44 9.50 -0.97
N GLY A 11 5.45 9.71 -1.81
CA GLY A 11 6.06 8.67 -2.61
C GLY A 11 6.77 7.63 -1.75
N VAL A 12 7.04 6.46 -2.33
CA VAL A 12 7.99 5.48 -1.77
C VAL A 12 9.09 5.29 -2.80
N CYS A 13 10.35 5.36 -2.37
CA CYS A 13 11.50 5.19 -3.25
C CYS A 13 12.44 4.10 -2.73
N GLY A 14 12.65 3.05 -3.51
CA GLY A 14 13.74 2.09 -3.30
C GLY A 14 15.05 2.61 -3.87
N ILE A 15 16.13 2.54 -3.10
CA ILE A 15 17.46 3.04 -3.47
C ILE A 15 18.45 1.91 -3.26
N SER A 16 19.28 1.62 -4.26
CA SER A 16 20.38 0.67 -4.12
C SER A 16 21.73 1.32 -4.30
N ARG A 17 22.73 0.72 -3.66
CA ARG A 17 24.12 1.15 -3.70
C ARG A 17 24.86 0.30 -4.74
N THR A 18 25.61 0.95 -5.63
CA THR A 18 26.48 0.26 -6.60
C THR A 18 27.88 -0.02 -6.04
N LEU A 19 28.28 0.65 -4.96
CA LEU A 19 29.56 0.48 -4.27
C LEU A 19 29.34 0.58 -2.75
N PRO A 20 30.29 0.11 -1.91
CA PRO A 20 30.29 0.45 -0.49
C PRO A 20 30.41 1.97 -0.36
N SER A 21 29.32 2.65 -0.05
CA SER A 21 29.33 4.07 0.28
C SER A 21 29.48 4.23 1.79
N ASP A 22 30.16 5.29 2.20
CA ASP A 22 30.09 5.77 3.57
C ASP A 22 28.66 6.27 3.85
N ASP A 23 28.18 6.10 5.09
CA ASP A 23 26.79 6.41 5.49
C ASP A 23 26.42 7.89 5.23
N THR A 24 27.41 8.75 5.06
CA THR A 24 27.30 10.16 4.69
C THR A 24 26.47 10.39 3.41
N MET A 25 26.61 9.53 2.39
CA MET A 25 25.85 9.71 1.14
C MET A 25 24.36 9.39 1.31
N ASP A 26 24.02 8.42 2.16
CA ASP A 26 22.62 8.07 2.40
C ASP A 26 21.89 9.20 3.11
N VAL A 27 22.56 9.88 4.05
CA VAL A 27 22.01 11.08 4.71
C VAL A 27 21.73 12.19 3.70
N ILE A 28 22.64 12.44 2.76
CA ILE A 28 22.45 13.47 1.72
C ILE A 28 21.27 13.10 0.81
N VAL A 29 21.19 11.83 0.41
CA VAL A 29 20.10 11.34 -0.45
C VAL A 29 18.76 11.40 0.28
N GLU A 30 18.72 11.03 1.55
CA GLU A 30 17.51 11.09 2.38
C GLU A 30 17.09 12.54 2.66
N ASP A 31 18.01 13.47 2.90
CA ASP A 31 17.68 14.89 3.08
C ASP A 31 17.10 15.51 1.79
N PHE A 32 17.65 15.12 0.63
CA PHE A 32 17.19 15.61 -0.66
C PHE A 32 15.83 15.01 -1.07
N LEU A 33 15.65 13.69 -0.91
CA LEU A 33 14.48 12.96 -1.39
C LEU A 33 13.36 12.83 -0.33
N GLY A 34 13.70 12.91 0.96
CA GLY A 34 12.81 12.63 2.10
C GLY A 34 11.59 13.52 2.18
N LYS A 35 11.63 14.70 1.53
CA LYS A 35 10.47 15.61 1.41
C LYS A 35 9.38 15.08 0.47
N ILE A 36 9.75 14.19 -0.45
CA ILE A 36 8.86 13.67 -1.50
C ILE A 36 8.61 12.17 -1.31
N PHE A 37 9.59 11.45 -0.74
CA PHE A 37 9.62 10.00 -0.66
C PHE A 37 9.92 9.50 0.76
N SER A 38 9.27 8.40 1.14
CA SER A 38 9.84 7.44 2.08
C SER A 38 10.95 6.67 1.37
N CYS A 39 12.20 6.93 1.76
CA CYS A 39 13.37 6.30 1.14
C CYS A 39 13.71 4.98 1.83
N HIS A 40 13.95 3.94 1.04
CA HIS A 40 14.33 2.61 1.52
C HIS A 40 15.59 2.15 0.82
N PHE A 41 16.69 2.07 1.56
CA PHE A 41 17.98 1.57 1.07
C PHE A 41 17.97 0.04 1.07
N LEU A 42 18.07 -0.55 -0.11
CA LEU A 42 17.92 -1.99 -0.35
C LEU A 42 19.02 -2.52 -1.28
N PRO A 43 19.43 -3.78 -1.16
CA PRO A 43 20.20 -4.45 -2.20
C PRO A 43 19.51 -4.41 -3.57
N GLU A 44 20.29 -4.36 -4.65
CA GLU A 44 19.78 -4.19 -6.02
C GLU A 44 18.75 -5.27 -6.38
N PHE A 45 19.00 -6.52 -5.96
CA PHE A 45 18.10 -7.65 -6.20
C PHE A 45 16.74 -7.53 -5.47
N GLN A 46 16.58 -6.58 -4.55
CA GLN A 46 15.32 -6.28 -3.85
C GLN A 46 14.51 -5.15 -4.49
N LEU A 47 15.07 -4.43 -5.49
CA LEU A 47 14.35 -3.34 -6.15
C LEU A 47 13.18 -3.84 -7.00
N ASP A 48 13.20 -5.08 -7.48
CA ASP A 48 12.10 -5.69 -8.23
C ASP A 48 10.89 -5.98 -7.33
N GLN A 49 11.17 -6.47 -6.12
CA GLN A 49 10.20 -6.73 -5.07
C GLN A 49 9.58 -5.40 -4.63
N LEU A 50 10.39 -4.34 -4.47
CA LEU A 50 9.87 -3.00 -4.19
C LEU A 50 9.04 -2.47 -5.36
N THR A 51 9.42 -2.73 -6.61
CA THR A 51 8.64 -2.34 -7.79
C THR A 51 7.27 -2.99 -7.76
N ALA A 52 7.20 -4.30 -7.53
CA ALA A 52 5.95 -5.03 -7.43
C ALA A 52 5.07 -4.56 -6.26
N LEU A 53 5.69 -4.31 -5.10
CA LEU A 53 4.96 -3.92 -3.89
C LEU A 53 4.51 -2.46 -3.88
N SER A 54 5.38 -1.53 -4.26
CA SER A 54 5.14 -0.09 -4.16
C SER A 54 4.75 0.53 -5.50
N GLY A 55 5.49 0.20 -6.56
CA GLY A 55 5.26 0.72 -7.90
C GLY A 55 3.90 0.28 -8.44
N SER A 56 3.67 -1.02 -8.50
CA SER A 56 2.36 -1.58 -8.90
C SER A 56 1.31 -1.46 -7.81
N GLY A 57 1.70 -1.57 -6.53
CA GLY A 57 0.76 -1.58 -5.41
C GLY A 57 -0.09 -0.32 -5.26
N ILE A 58 0.37 0.85 -5.73
CA ILE A 58 -0.46 2.06 -5.70
C ILE A 58 -1.71 1.93 -6.60
N ALA A 59 -1.61 1.23 -7.73
CA ALA A 59 -2.78 0.94 -8.57
C ALA A 59 -3.76 0.00 -7.86
N PHE A 60 -3.25 -0.95 -7.08
CA PHE A 60 -4.09 -1.85 -6.28
C PHE A 60 -4.82 -1.11 -5.16
N ALA A 61 -4.18 -0.11 -4.56
CA ALA A 61 -4.83 0.78 -3.59
C ALA A 61 -5.97 1.60 -4.22
N PHE A 62 -5.77 2.16 -5.44
CA PHE A 62 -6.85 2.83 -6.16
C PHE A 62 -8.02 1.88 -6.48
N ASN A 63 -7.72 0.66 -6.92
CA ASN A 63 -8.74 -0.35 -7.19
C ASN A 63 -9.52 -0.75 -5.92
N PHE A 64 -8.83 -0.83 -4.77
CA PHE A 64 -9.48 -1.08 -3.49
C PHE A 64 -10.43 0.05 -3.08
N ILE A 65 -9.99 1.31 -3.20
CA ILE A 65 -10.85 2.48 -2.93
C ILE A 65 -12.05 2.48 -3.87
N GLN A 66 -11.85 2.24 -5.16
CA GLN A 66 -12.95 2.12 -6.13
C GLN A 66 -13.97 1.05 -5.72
N ALA A 67 -13.51 -0.15 -5.37
CA ALA A 67 -14.38 -1.25 -4.97
C ALA A 67 -15.16 -0.93 -3.68
N MET A 68 -14.52 -0.26 -2.70
CA MET A 68 -15.20 0.23 -1.50
C MET A 68 -16.31 1.25 -1.86
N SER A 69 -16.01 2.19 -2.75
CA SER A 69 -16.98 3.20 -3.19
C SER A 69 -18.16 2.59 -3.94
N GLU A 70 -17.92 1.58 -4.78
CA GLU A 70 -18.98 0.81 -5.44
C GLU A 70 -19.86 0.06 -4.42
N GLY A 71 -19.26 -0.47 -3.35
CA GLY A 71 -19.98 -1.02 -2.21
C GLY A 71 -20.88 0.02 -1.51
N GLY A 72 -20.36 1.23 -1.28
CA GLY A 72 -21.13 2.36 -0.74
C GLY A 72 -22.35 2.73 -1.60
N VAL A 73 -22.15 2.81 -2.92
CA VAL A 73 -23.24 3.05 -3.87
C VAL A 73 -24.25 1.91 -3.86
N LYS A 74 -23.79 0.67 -3.78
CA LYS A 74 -24.67 -0.52 -3.73
C LYS A 74 -25.61 -0.50 -2.52
N ILE A 75 -25.19 0.09 -1.40
CA ILE A 75 -26.01 0.24 -0.20
C ILE A 75 -26.75 1.59 -0.12
N GLY A 76 -26.70 2.40 -1.18
CA GLY A 76 -27.54 3.59 -1.34
C GLY A 76 -26.86 4.95 -1.12
N LEU A 77 -25.55 5.00 -0.93
CA LEU A 77 -24.83 6.28 -0.83
C LEU A 77 -24.68 6.95 -2.21
N PRO A 78 -24.69 8.29 -2.29
CA PRO A 78 -24.30 9.01 -3.50
C PRO A 78 -22.88 8.63 -3.95
N ARG A 79 -22.64 8.59 -5.27
CA ARG A 79 -21.36 8.17 -5.85
C ARG A 79 -20.19 9.00 -5.34
N GLU A 80 -20.31 10.32 -5.39
CA GLU A 80 -19.24 11.25 -5.00
C GLU A 80 -18.89 11.07 -3.51
N LEU A 81 -19.91 11.06 -2.64
CA LEU A 81 -19.74 10.83 -1.22
C LEU A 81 -19.12 9.45 -0.92
N SER A 82 -19.47 8.42 -1.69
CA SER A 82 -18.89 7.08 -1.53
C SER A 82 -17.40 7.03 -1.85
N VAL A 83 -16.94 7.85 -2.81
CA VAL A 83 -15.52 7.99 -3.16
C VAL A 83 -14.77 8.71 -2.05
N GLU A 84 -15.33 9.81 -1.56
CA GLU A 84 -14.77 10.59 -0.46
C GLU A 84 -14.60 9.73 0.81
N ILE A 85 -15.68 9.10 1.29
CA ILE A 85 -15.66 8.26 2.50
C ILE A 85 -14.68 7.10 2.36
N ALA A 86 -14.62 6.43 1.19
CA ALA A 86 -13.70 5.32 0.97
C ALA A 86 -12.24 5.79 1.05
N ASN A 87 -11.91 6.91 0.39
CA ASN A 87 -10.58 7.49 0.43
C ASN A 87 -10.15 7.88 1.86
N GLU A 88 -11.02 8.58 2.60
CA GLU A 88 -10.76 8.97 3.99
C GLU A 88 -10.60 7.77 4.92
N THR A 89 -11.44 6.74 4.76
CA THR A 89 -11.38 5.50 5.56
C THR A 89 -10.03 4.80 5.36
N VAL A 90 -9.57 4.65 4.12
CA VAL A 90 -8.28 4.02 3.80
C VAL A 90 -7.12 4.86 4.33
N ALA A 91 -7.17 6.18 4.15
CA ALA A 91 -6.16 7.09 4.68
C ALA A 91 -6.07 7.05 6.21
N GLY A 92 -7.21 6.95 6.91
CA GLY A 92 -7.29 6.78 8.36
C GLY A 92 -6.65 5.48 8.83
N ALA A 93 -6.92 4.36 8.17
CA ALA A 93 -6.30 3.06 8.48
C ALA A 93 -4.77 3.10 8.36
N CYS A 94 -4.25 3.68 7.26
CA CYS A 94 -2.81 3.88 7.07
C CYS A 94 -2.20 4.76 8.17
N SER A 95 -2.91 5.82 8.57
CA SER A 95 -2.46 6.75 9.60
C SER A 95 -2.40 6.07 10.98
N MET A 96 -3.37 5.22 11.30
CA MET A 96 -3.40 4.42 12.54
C MET A 96 -2.21 3.47 12.63
N ILE A 97 -1.88 2.76 11.54
CA ILE A 97 -0.69 1.89 11.50
C ILE A 97 0.58 2.72 11.75
N LYS A 98 0.70 3.86 11.09
CA LYS A 98 1.90 4.72 11.19
C LYS A 98 2.08 5.31 12.59
N SER A 99 1.00 5.77 13.23
CA SER A 99 1.05 6.45 14.53
C SER A 99 1.14 5.49 15.71
N THR A 100 0.39 4.38 15.67
CA THR A 100 0.35 3.43 16.78
C THR A 100 1.47 2.40 16.75
N LYS A 101 2.07 2.17 15.57
CA LYS A 101 3.05 1.10 15.32
C LYS A 101 2.54 -0.31 15.65
N LYS A 102 1.23 -0.47 15.80
CA LYS A 102 0.58 -1.76 16.07
C LYS A 102 0.52 -2.60 14.80
N HIS A 103 0.50 -3.92 14.98
CA HIS A 103 0.36 -4.84 13.88
C HIS A 103 -1.02 -4.68 13.20
N PRO A 104 -1.15 -4.73 11.86
CA PRO A 104 -2.43 -4.52 11.18
C PRO A 104 -3.54 -5.48 11.64
N VAL A 105 -3.19 -6.72 12.00
CA VAL A 105 -4.16 -7.69 12.55
C VAL A 105 -4.71 -7.23 13.89
N GLU A 106 -3.88 -6.66 14.76
CA GLU A 106 -4.32 -6.13 16.06
C GLU A 106 -5.31 -4.96 15.86
N LEU A 107 -5.00 -4.04 14.94
CA LEU A 107 -5.87 -2.91 14.64
C LEU A 107 -7.19 -3.34 13.99
N ARG A 108 -7.16 -4.35 13.13
CA ARG A 108 -8.37 -4.96 12.55
C ARG A 108 -9.23 -5.59 13.64
N ASP A 109 -8.62 -6.36 14.55
CA ASP A 109 -9.35 -7.04 15.61
C ASP A 109 -9.93 -6.02 16.62
N ALA A 110 -9.25 -4.89 16.86
CA ALA A 110 -9.74 -3.80 17.70
C ALA A 110 -11.04 -3.13 17.19
N VAL A 111 -11.35 -3.23 15.88
CA VAL A 111 -12.60 -2.71 15.29
C VAL A 111 -13.65 -3.81 15.03
N CYS A 112 -13.38 -5.05 15.45
CA CYS A 112 -14.29 -6.19 15.32
C CYS A 112 -15.00 -6.45 16.65
N SER A 113 -16.14 -5.78 16.88
CA SER A 113 -16.99 -6.10 18.02
C SER A 113 -17.67 -7.47 17.87
N PRO A 114 -17.92 -8.20 18.98
CA PRO A 114 -18.64 -9.47 18.94
C PRO A 114 -20.01 -9.33 18.24
N ALA A 115 -20.25 -10.19 17.24
CA ALA A 115 -21.44 -10.15 16.39
C ALA A 115 -21.72 -8.81 15.67
N GLY A 116 -20.73 -7.90 15.61
CA GLY A 116 -20.85 -6.60 14.97
C GLY A 116 -20.75 -6.64 13.44
N THR A 117 -21.07 -5.53 12.78
CA THR A 117 -21.06 -5.42 11.32
C THR A 117 -19.69 -5.75 10.70
N THR A 118 -18.60 -5.33 11.34
CA THR A 118 -17.23 -5.53 10.86
C THR A 118 -16.89 -7.02 10.68
N ILE A 119 -17.22 -7.88 11.65
CA ILE A 119 -16.81 -9.30 11.58
C ILE A 119 -17.55 -10.06 10.48
N TYR A 120 -18.81 -9.71 10.19
CA TYR A 120 -19.53 -10.25 9.03
C TYR A 120 -18.93 -9.79 7.70
N GLY A 121 -18.49 -8.52 7.63
CA GLY A 121 -17.76 -7.99 6.47
C GLY A 121 -16.43 -8.72 6.23
N ILE A 122 -15.62 -8.89 7.29
CA ILE A 122 -14.36 -9.64 7.22
C ILE A 122 -14.60 -11.08 6.77
N HIS A 123 -15.61 -11.76 7.32
CA HIS A 123 -15.94 -13.12 6.92
C HIS A 123 -16.31 -13.21 5.42
N ALA A 124 -17.09 -12.26 4.90
CA ALA A 124 -17.41 -12.20 3.48
C ALA A 124 -16.16 -12.00 2.59
N LEU A 125 -15.25 -11.10 2.98
CA LEU A 125 -13.98 -10.87 2.28
C LEU A 125 -13.08 -12.12 2.30
N GLN A 126 -13.04 -12.83 3.43
CA GLN A 126 -12.29 -14.09 3.54
C GLN A 126 -12.86 -15.18 2.64
N LYS A 127 -14.19 -15.33 2.57
CA LYS A 127 -14.86 -16.25 1.65
C LYS A 127 -14.53 -15.94 0.19
N ALA A 128 -14.35 -14.66 -0.14
CA ALA A 128 -13.92 -14.19 -1.46
C ALA A 128 -12.41 -14.33 -1.72
N LYS A 129 -11.64 -14.94 -0.80
CA LYS A 129 -10.18 -15.11 -0.90
C LYS A 129 -9.41 -13.80 -1.06
N PHE A 130 -9.88 -12.72 -0.42
CA PHE A 130 -9.30 -11.38 -0.54
C PHE A 130 -7.75 -11.37 -0.38
N SER A 131 -7.24 -11.99 0.68
CA SER A 131 -5.79 -12.05 0.92
C SER A 131 -5.02 -12.76 -0.20
N SER A 132 -5.58 -13.85 -0.75
CA SER A 132 -4.96 -14.56 -1.87
C SER A 132 -4.87 -13.66 -3.09
N ALA A 133 -5.99 -13.00 -3.46
CA ALA A 133 -6.03 -12.14 -4.64
C ALA A 133 -4.99 -11.01 -4.59
N VAL A 134 -4.78 -10.41 -3.40
CA VAL A 134 -3.76 -9.37 -3.21
C VAL A 134 -2.35 -9.95 -3.34
N ILE A 135 -2.07 -11.10 -2.71
CA ILE A 135 -0.77 -11.78 -2.80
C ILE A 135 -0.46 -12.16 -4.24
N ASP A 136 -1.43 -12.74 -4.95
CA ASP A 136 -1.29 -13.18 -6.33
C ASP A 136 -1.04 -11.99 -7.29
N GLY A 137 -1.66 -10.84 -7.04
CA GLY A 137 -1.42 -9.60 -7.79
C GLY A 137 0.03 -9.09 -7.63
N ILE A 138 0.56 -9.15 -6.42
CA ILE A 138 1.96 -8.79 -6.14
C ILE A 138 2.92 -9.77 -6.81
N MET A 139 2.68 -11.08 -6.67
CA MET A 139 3.49 -12.13 -7.28
C MET A 139 3.49 -12.03 -8.82
N SER A 140 2.33 -11.76 -9.42
CA SER A 140 2.21 -11.58 -10.87
C SER A 140 2.99 -10.35 -11.35
N SER A 141 2.92 -9.25 -10.60
CA SER A 141 3.69 -8.02 -10.91
C SER A 141 5.19 -8.26 -10.79
N TYR A 142 5.62 -8.99 -9.76
CA TYR A 142 7.01 -9.37 -9.57
C TYR A 142 7.53 -10.26 -10.71
N ASN A 143 6.80 -11.33 -11.04
CA ASN A 143 7.16 -12.22 -12.14
C ASN A 143 7.31 -11.46 -13.46
N ARG A 144 6.37 -10.54 -13.74
CA ARG A 144 6.47 -9.69 -14.93
C ARG A 144 7.68 -8.77 -14.91
N CYS A 145 8.04 -8.21 -13.75
CA CYS A 145 9.23 -7.39 -13.59
C CYS A 145 10.50 -8.19 -13.93
N ILE A 146 10.59 -9.46 -13.51
CA ILE A 146 11.72 -10.35 -13.82
C ILE A 146 11.75 -10.73 -15.31
N GLU A 147 10.61 -10.99 -15.94
CA GLU A 147 10.53 -11.27 -17.37
C GLU A 147 11.03 -10.11 -18.25
N LEU A 148 10.77 -8.87 -17.85
CA LEU A 148 11.16 -7.66 -18.59
C LEU A 148 12.67 -7.41 -18.59
N LYS A 149 13.44 -8.08 -17.73
CA LYS A 149 14.90 -7.96 -17.65
C LYS A 149 15.65 -8.88 -18.62
N LYS A 150 14.95 -9.82 -19.25
CA LYS A 150 15.51 -10.75 -20.24
C LYS A 150 15.46 -10.12 -21.63
#